data_AF-A0A2M8KX44-F1
#
_entry.id   AF-A0A2M8KX44-F1
#
_cell.length_a   1.000
_cell.length_b   1.000
_cell.length_c   1.000
_cell.angle_alpha   90.00
_cell.angle_beta   90.00
_cell.angle_gamma   90.00
#
_symmetry.space_group_name_H-M   'P 1'
#
loop_
_entity.id
_entity.type
_entity.pdbx_description
1 polymer ?
#
loop_
_entity_poly.entity_id
_entity_poly.type
_entity_poly.pdbx_seq_one_letter_code
_entity_poly.pdbx_strand_id
1 'polypeptide(L)'
;MLTIDAILHNIALLLNNIVIPLLMVTATAVFMWGIVRYLTAGGNEDQIAEARRFIVWGIVSLAVVTAVWGLVALLFGFVFGSGLDPAPTIPIDIVQPI
;
A
#
# COMPACT_ATOMS: atom_id res chain seq x y z
N MET A 1 -19.00 29.81 -10.27
CA MET A 1 -19.34 28.92 -9.14
C MET A 1 -18.40 27.72 -9.22
N LEU A 2 -17.23 27.80 -8.56
CA LEU A 2 -16.08 26.91 -8.81
C LEU A 2 -15.13 26.79 -7.59
N THR A 3 -15.51 27.32 -6.41
CA THR A 3 -14.63 27.33 -5.24
C THR A 3 -14.75 26.06 -4.41
N ILE A 4 -15.93 25.44 -4.34
CA ILE A 4 -16.16 24.23 -3.52
C ILE A 4 -15.42 23.03 -4.13
N ASP A 5 -15.52 22.81 -5.44
CA ASP A 5 -14.78 21.76 -6.13
C ASP A 5 -13.27 21.95 -6.01
N ALA A 6 -12.78 23.19 -6.11
CA ALA A 6 -11.37 23.51 -5.94
C ALA A 6 -10.88 23.22 -4.51
N ILE A 7 -11.67 23.55 -3.49
CA ILE A 7 -11.35 23.27 -2.08
C ILE A 7 -11.34 21.76 -1.83
N LEU A 8 -12.36 21.03 -2.30
CA LEU A 8 -12.44 19.58 -2.16
C LEU A 8 -11.29 18.86 -2.89
N HIS A 9 -10.95 19.31 -4.09
CA HIS A 9 -9.85 18.75 -4.87
C HIS A 9 -8.49 19.01 -4.20
N ASN A 10 -8.27 20.21 -3.67
CA ASN A 10 -7.03 20.54 -2.96
C ASN A 10 -6.89 19.76 -1.65
N ILE A 11 -7.98 19.55 -0.91
CA ILE A 11 -7.98 18.71 0.30
C ILE A 11 -7.71 17.25 -0.07
N ALA A 12 -8.37 16.72 -1.10
CA ALA A 12 -8.14 15.35 -1.57
C ALA A 12 -6.69 15.14 -2.03
N LEU A 13 -6.11 16.11 -2.74
CA LEU A 13 -4.71 16.08 -3.15
C LEU A 13 -3.75 16.13 -1.96
N LEU A 14 -4.02 16.97 -0.96
CA LEU A 14 -3.23 17.03 0.27
C LEU A 14 -3.26 15.71 1.04
N LEU A 15 -4.44 15.11 1.21
CA LEU A 15 -4.56 13.83 1.91
C LEU A 15 -3.85 12.70 1.15
N ASN A 16 -4.08 12.59 -0.16
CA ASN A 16 -3.53 11.50 -0.95
C ASN A 16 -2.00 11.62 -1.13
N ASN A 17 -1.48 12.83 -1.33
CA ASN A 17 -0.07 13.03 -1.67
C ASN A 17 0.85 13.26 -0.46
N ILE A 18 0.29 13.60 0.70
CA ILE A 18 1.08 13.84 1.93
C ILE A 18 0.73 12.81 3.00
N VAL A 19 -0.55 12.66 3.35
CA VAL A 19 -0.96 11.88 4.53
C VAL A 19 -0.74 10.38 4.29
N ILE A 20 -1.17 9.86 3.14
CA ILE A 20 -1.00 8.43 2.81
C ILE A 20 0.47 8.00 2.72
N PRO A 21 1.35 8.67 1.93
CA PRO A 21 2.75 8.27 1.87
C PRO A 21 3.47 8.46 3.21
N LEU A 22 3.11 9.46 4.01
CA LEU A 22 3.67 9.64 5.35
C LEU A 22 3.32 8.46 6.28
N LEU A 23 2.08 7.99 6.26
CA LEU A 23 1.64 6.81 7.01
C LEU A 23 2.32 5.52 6.54
N MET A 24 2.54 5.36 5.23
CA MET A 24 3.29 4.21 4.68
C MET A 24 4.76 4.21 5.13
N VAL A 25 5.42 5.37 5.11
CA VAL A 25 6.81 5.51 5.56
C VAL A 25 6.93 5.23 7.06
N THR A 26 6.03 5.79 7.88
CA THR A 26 6.05 5.54 9.33
C THR A 26 5.70 4.09 9.68
N ALA A 27 4.73 3.47 8.98
CA ALA A 27 4.42 2.04 9.17
C ALA A 27 5.61 1.14 8.82
N THR A 28 6.29 1.41 7.70
CA THR A 28 7.49 0.67 7.29
C THR A 28 8.64 0.89 8.28
N ALA A 29 8.82 2.10 8.80
CA ALA A 29 9.82 2.41 9.81
C ALA A 29 9.58 1.65 11.13
N VAL A 30 8.32 1.59 11.60
CA VAL A 30 7.95 0.81 12.80
C VAL A 30 8.18 -0.69 12.59
N PHE A 31 7.86 -1.21 11.40
CA PHE A 31 8.17 -2.59 11.05
C PHE A 31 9.68 -2.88 11.09
N MET A 32 10.48 -1.98 10.51
CA MET A 32 11.94 -2.12 10.48
C MET A 32 12.55 -2.07 11.89
N TRP A 33 12.01 -1.24 12.77
CA TRP A 33 12.39 -1.22 14.20
C TRP A 33 12.07 -2.54 14.92
N GLY A 34 10.92 -3.16 14.60
CA GLY A 34 10.55 -4.48 15.11
C GLY A 34 11.52 -5.59 14.70
N ILE A 35 12.02 -5.56 13.47
CA ILE A 35 13.03 -6.52 12.98
C ILE A 35 14.36 -6.34 13.74
N VAL A 36 14.82 -5.10 13.90
CA VAL A 36 16.07 -4.81 14.62
C VAL A 36 16.01 -5.31 16.07
N ARG A 37 14.86 -5.11 16.74
CA ARG A 37 14.63 -5.63 18.10
C ARG A 37 14.68 -7.16 18.16
N TYR A 38 14.20 -7.85 17.12
CA TYR A 38 14.28 -9.31 17.06
C TYR A 38 15.70 -9.81 16.85
N LEU A 39 16.44 -9.19 15.93
CA LEU A 39 17.83 -9.57 15.66
C LEU A 39 18.75 -9.34 16.87
N THR A 40 18.46 -8.33 17.69
CA THR A 40 19.24 -8.00 18.90
C THR A 40 18.92 -8.87 20.12
N ALA A 41 17.86 -9.70 20.08
CA ALA A 41 17.50 -10.61 21.18
C ALA A 41 18.37 -11.88 21.27
N GLY A 42 19.34 -12.05 20.35
CA GLY A 42 20.13 -13.26 20.09
C GLY A 42 20.72 -14.00 21.30
N GLY A 43 19.93 -14.90 21.90
CA GLY A 43 20.42 -15.98 22.75
C GLY A 43 19.83 -16.10 24.16
N ASN A 44 19.00 -15.16 24.62
CA ASN A 44 18.27 -15.29 25.88
C ASN A 44 16.84 -15.79 25.60
N GLU A 45 16.46 -16.96 26.12
CA GLU A 45 15.14 -17.57 25.92
C GLU A 45 13.97 -16.63 26.26
N ASP A 46 14.10 -15.84 27.33
CA ASP A 46 13.10 -14.84 27.72
C ASP A 46 12.98 -13.69 26.70
N GLN A 47 14.12 -13.20 26.20
CA GLN A 47 14.13 -12.15 25.17
C GLN A 47 13.65 -12.66 23.82
N ILE A 48 13.87 -13.94 23.51
CA ILE A 48 13.35 -14.58 22.30
C ILE A 48 11.82 -14.68 22.37
N ALA A 49 11.26 -15.08 23.53
CA ALA A 49 9.81 -15.14 23.71
C ALA A 49 9.15 -13.76 23.57
N GLU A 50 9.76 -12.73 24.14
CA GLU A 50 9.29 -11.35 24.03
C GLU A 50 9.44 -10.80 22.60
N ALA A 51 10.58 -11.05 21.96
CA ALA A 51 10.84 -10.63 20.59
C ALA A 51 9.92 -11.33 19.57
N ARG A 52 9.56 -12.59 19.81
CA ARG A 52 8.60 -13.33 18.98
C ARG A 52 7.20 -12.71 19.07
N ARG A 53 6.77 -12.30 20.27
CA ARG A 53 5.55 -11.49 20.44
C ARG A 53 5.65 -10.17 19.68
N PHE A 54 6.79 -9.49 19.76
CA PHE A 54 7.01 -8.22 19.07
C PHE A 54 6.96 -8.35 17.54
N ILE A 55 7.52 -9.43 16.96
CA ILE A 55 7.38 -9.72 15.52
C ILE A 55 5.91 -9.90 15.14
N VAL A 56 5.17 -10.70 15.90
CA VAL A 56 3.75 -10.96 15.59
C VAL A 56 2.97 -9.65 15.57
N TRP A 57 3.20 -8.77 16.55
CA TRP A 57 2.62 -7.43 16.57
C TRP A 57 3.07 -6.55 15.40
N GLY A 58 4.34 -6.66 14.98
CA GLY A 58 4.87 -5.97 13.80
C GLY A 58 4.22 -6.43 12.49
N ILE A 59 4.05 -7.74 12.31
CA ILE A 59 3.38 -8.34 11.14
C ILE A 59 1.91 -7.92 11.11
N VAL A 60 1.21 -7.95 12.25
CA VAL A 60 -0.19 -7.51 12.34
C VAL A 60 -0.31 -6.04 11.93
N SER A 61 0.61 -5.19 12.38
CA SER A 61 0.60 -3.76 12.02
C SER A 61 0.82 -3.52 10.53
N LEU A 62 1.77 -4.23 9.91
CA LEU A 62 1.95 -4.20 8.45
C LEU A 62 0.70 -4.69 7.72
N ALA A 63 0.15 -5.83 8.14
CA ALA A 63 -1.02 -6.42 7.51
C ALA A 63 -2.21 -5.45 7.53
N VAL A 64 -2.44 -4.73 8.63
CA VAL A 64 -3.53 -3.75 8.74
C VAL A 64 -3.32 -2.56 7.82
N VAL A 65 -2.14 -1.92 7.83
CA VAL A 65 -1.87 -0.73 7.00
C VAL A 65 -1.93 -1.09 5.50
N THR A 66 -1.31 -2.22 5.12
CA THR A 66 -1.35 -2.71 3.73
C THR A 66 -2.75 -3.14 3.33
N ALA A 67 -3.54 -3.77 4.20
CA ALA A 67 -4.91 -4.18 3.89
C ALA A 67 -5.83 -2.98 3.67
N VAL A 68 -5.73 -1.92 4.50
CA VAL A 68 -6.54 -0.71 4.32
C VAL A 68 -6.20 -0.02 3.00
N TRP A 69 -4.91 0.17 2.70
CA TRP A 69 -4.51 0.82 1.44
C TRP A 69 -4.80 -0.06 0.22
N GLY A 70 -4.54 -1.37 0.30
CA GLY A 70 -4.86 -2.33 -0.74
C GLY A 70 -6.37 -2.36 -1.03
N LEU A 71 -7.21 -2.34 0.01
CA LEU A 71 -8.66 -2.25 -0.13
C LEU A 71 -9.10 -0.93 -0.78
N VAL A 72 -8.51 0.19 -0.36
CA VAL A 72 -8.77 1.50 -1.00
C VAL A 72 -8.39 1.43 -2.48
N ALA A 73 -7.21 0.95 -2.84
CA ALA A 73 -6.78 0.82 -4.23
C ALA A 73 -7.72 -0.10 -5.05
N LEU A 74 -8.19 -1.19 -4.45
CA LEU A 74 -9.13 -2.13 -5.07
C LEU A 74 -10.51 -1.49 -5.29
N LEU A 75 -11.03 -0.78 -4.30
CA LEU A 75 -12.28 -0.03 -4.42
C LEU A 75 -12.16 1.09 -5.45
N PHE A 76 -11.04 1.83 -5.47
CA PHE A 76 -10.81 2.84 -6.48
C PHE A 76 -10.72 2.21 -7.88
N GLY A 77 -9.98 1.12 -8.06
CA GLY A 77 -9.89 0.42 -9.35
C GLY A 77 -11.24 -0.17 -9.80
N PHE A 78 -12.05 -0.68 -8.87
CA PHE A 78 -13.37 -1.22 -9.18
C PHE A 78 -14.40 -0.12 -9.49
N VAL A 79 -14.39 0.98 -8.75
CA VAL A 79 -15.36 2.08 -8.87
C VAL A 79 -15.01 3.04 -10.01
N PHE A 80 -13.73 3.33 -10.22
CA PHE A 80 -13.27 4.28 -11.25
C PHE A 80 -12.80 3.60 -12.54
N GLY A 81 -12.89 2.27 -12.61
CA GLY A 81 -12.49 1.47 -13.76
C GLY A 81 -10.97 1.32 -13.84
N SER A 82 -10.49 0.08 -13.73
CA SER A 82 -9.13 -0.25 -14.13
C SER A 82 -9.02 0.01 -15.64
N GLY A 83 -8.35 1.08 -16.03
CA GLY A 83 -7.87 1.31 -17.40
C GLY A 83 -6.84 0.25 -17.77
N LEU A 84 -7.22 -1.03 -17.71
CA LEU A 84 -6.52 -2.11 -18.38
C LEU A 84 -6.65 -1.76 -19.85
N ASP A 85 -5.53 -1.40 -20.44
CA ASP A 85 -5.37 -1.03 -21.83
C ASP A 85 -6.24 -1.93 -22.73
N PRO A 86 -6.82 -1.37 -23.82
CA PRO A 86 -7.43 -2.21 -24.84
C PRO A 86 -6.41 -3.30 -25.19
N ALA A 87 -6.82 -4.56 -25.04
CA ALA A 87 -6.01 -5.72 -25.36
C ALA A 87 -5.26 -5.44 -26.67
N PRO A 88 -3.95 -5.73 -26.77
CA PRO A 88 -3.19 -5.42 -27.98
C PRO A 88 -3.96 -5.94 -29.19
N THR A 89 -4.56 -5.01 -29.94
CA THR A 89 -5.29 -5.33 -31.14
C THR A 89 -4.22 -5.79 -32.12
N ILE A 90 -4.09 -7.11 -32.28
CA ILE A 90 -3.32 -7.67 -33.38
C ILE A 90 -3.94 -7.05 -34.65
N PRO A 91 -3.18 -6.28 -35.45
CA PRO A 91 -3.68 -5.80 -36.73
C PRO A 91 -4.03 -7.03 -37.56
N ILE A 92 -5.30 -7.21 -37.89
CA ILE A 92 -5.79 -8.29 -38.75
C ILE A 92 -5.32 -8.12 -40.22
N ASP A 93 -4.53 -7.08 -40.48
CA ASP A 93 -3.87 -6.79 -41.76
C ASP A 93 -2.70 -7.74 -42.08
N ILE A 94 -2.16 -8.49 -41.10
CA ILE A 94 -1.17 -9.58 -41.36
C ILE A 94 -1.80 -10.94 -41.67
N VAL A 95 -3.15 -11.03 -41.75
CA VAL A 95 -3.87 -12.22 -42.24
C VAL A 95 -4.70 -11.85 -43.48
N GLN A 96 -4.04 -11.36 -44.52
CA GLN A 96 -4.62 -11.34 -45.86
C GLN A 96 -4.09 -12.57 -46.61
N PRO A 97 -4.93 -13.56 -46.98
CA PRO A 97 -4.47 -14.66 -47.82
C PRO A 97 -4.14 -14.11 -49.20
N ILE A 98 -2.92 -14.43 -49.64
CA ILE A 98 -2.44 -14.46 -51.03
C ILE A 98 -3.51 -14.94 -52.01
#